data_AF-A0A1J4UHB0-F1
#
_entry.id   AF-A0A1J4UHB0-F1
#
_cell.length_a   1.000
_cell.length_b   1.000
_cell.length_c   1.000
_cell.angle_alpha   90.00
_cell.angle_beta   90.00
_cell.angle_gamma   90.00
#
_symmetry.space_group_name_H-M   'P 1'
#
loop_
_entity.id
_entity.type
_entity.pdbx_description
1 polymer ?
#
loop_
_entity_poly.entity_id
_entity_poly.type
_entity_poly.pdbx_seq_one_letter_code
_entity_poly.pdbx_strand_id
1 'polypeptide(L)'
;MKKTIKQGDKMEHGSINQELSLLRSAKKDLSWFNSNFGEIAKKNNNSFVAIQNGNIVSSNKSLDYLLDELKTKGIDPVKTLIKYVTTSIVVLH
;
A
#
# COMPACT_ATOMS: atom_id res chain seq x y z
N MET A 1 -13.98 -18.26 52.72
CA MET A 1 -14.28 -18.67 51.33
C MET A 1 -13.49 -17.80 50.37
N LYS A 2 -12.80 -18.42 49.41
CA LYS A 2 -11.79 -17.79 48.56
C LYS A 2 -12.43 -16.81 47.56
N LYS A 3 -11.86 -15.60 47.45
CA LYS A 3 -12.10 -14.68 46.32
C LYS A 3 -11.55 -15.35 45.06
N THR A 4 -12.38 -15.49 44.03
CA THR A 4 -11.90 -15.88 42.69
C THR A 4 -11.94 -14.64 41.81
N ILE A 5 -10.77 -14.04 41.61
CA ILE A 5 -10.50 -13.12 40.51
C ILE A 5 -10.32 -13.98 39.27
N LYS A 6 -11.12 -13.78 38.22
CA LYS A 6 -10.83 -14.31 36.88
C LYS A 6 -10.37 -13.15 36.00
N GLN A 7 -9.06 -12.97 35.96
CA GLN A 7 -8.35 -12.39 34.82
C GLN A 7 -8.10 -13.52 33.82
N GLY A 8 -8.24 -13.27 32.52
CA GLY A 8 -8.03 -14.28 31.50
C GLY A 8 -8.33 -13.78 30.09
N ASP A 9 -7.39 -12.99 29.57
CA ASP A 9 -7.08 -12.67 28.18
C ASP A 9 -7.89 -13.42 27.10
N LYS A 10 -8.76 -12.70 26.43
CA LYS A 10 -9.18 -12.98 25.06
C LYS A 10 -9.38 -11.63 24.40
N MET A 11 -8.47 -11.17 23.53
CA MET A 11 -8.74 -10.17 22.45
C MET A 11 -7.46 -9.63 21.75
N GLU A 12 -6.50 -10.42 21.23
CA GLU A 12 -5.42 -9.81 20.37
C GLU A 12 -4.90 -10.64 19.18
N HIS A 13 -5.13 -11.96 19.11
CA HIS A 13 -4.48 -12.79 18.07
C HIS A 13 -4.99 -12.61 16.62
N GLY A 14 -6.13 -11.96 16.41
CA GLY A 14 -6.68 -11.70 15.07
C GLY A 14 -5.98 -10.56 14.32
N SER A 15 -5.53 -9.52 15.04
CA SER A 15 -4.97 -8.29 14.44
C SER A 15 -3.56 -8.52 13.88
N ILE A 16 -2.72 -9.20 14.67
CA ILE A 16 -1.29 -9.40 14.35
C ILE A 16 -1.13 -10.16 13.02
N ASN A 17 -1.93 -11.19 12.77
CA ASN A 17 -1.82 -11.97 11.53
C ASN A 17 -2.23 -11.14 10.29
N GLN A 18 -3.22 -10.26 10.43
CA GLN A 18 -3.66 -9.38 9.36
C GLN A 18 -2.63 -8.29 9.08
N GLU A 19 -2.06 -7.69 10.14
CA GLU A 19 -0.97 -6.70 10.05
C GLU A 19 0.28 -7.30 9.39
N LEU A 20 0.69 -8.51 9.81
CA LEU A 20 1.82 -9.22 9.20
C LEU A 20 1.56 -9.55 7.73
N SER A 21 0.33 -9.92 7.38
CA SER A 21 -0.07 -10.16 5.99
C SER A 21 0.04 -8.88 5.15
N LEU A 22 -0.47 -7.76 5.67
CA LEU A 22 -0.37 -6.46 5.02
C LEU A 22 1.09 -6.04 4.80
N LEU A 23 1.94 -6.19 5.81
CA LEU A 23 3.37 -5.88 5.72
C LEU A 23 4.09 -6.75 4.66
N ARG A 24 3.76 -8.04 4.58
CA ARG A 24 4.31 -8.94 3.56
C ARG A 24 3.89 -8.52 2.15
N SER A 25 2.62 -8.20 1.95
CA SER A 25 2.10 -7.73 0.67
C SER A 25 2.75 -6.40 0.27
N ALA A 26 2.84 -5.43 1.19
CA ALA A 26 3.52 -4.16 0.94
C ALA A 26 4.99 -4.35 0.56
N LYS A 27 5.71 -5.27 1.23
CA LYS A 27 7.10 -5.60 0.88
C LYS A 27 7.21 -6.20 -0.52
N LYS A 28 6.29 -7.10 -0.89
CA LYS A 28 6.26 -7.70 -2.23
C LYS A 28 6.01 -6.64 -3.31
N ASP A 29 5.03 -5.77 -3.09
CA ASP A 29 4.67 -4.72 -4.05
C ASP A 29 5.79 -3.69 -4.20
N LEU A 30 6.47 -3.34 -3.11
CA LEU A 30 7.64 -2.47 -3.15
C LEU A 30 8.81 -3.11 -3.90
N SER A 31 9.08 -4.40 -3.66
CA SER A 31 10.12 -5.13 -4.38
C SER A 31 9.82 -5.15 -5.89
N TRP A 32 8.57 -5.45 -6.26
CA TRP A 32 8.15 -5.47 -7.65
C TRP A 32 8.28 -4.07 -8.29
N PHE A 33 7.82 -3.02 -7.61
CA PHE A 33 7.94 -1.65 -8.08
C PHE A 33 9.38 -1.27 -8.37
N ASN A 34 10.29 -1.56 -7.43
CA ASN A 34 11.71 -1.22 -7.58
C ASN A 34 12.35 -1.97 -8.77
N SER A 35 12.05 -3.26 -8.94
CA SER A 35 12.54 -4.05 -10.08
C SER A 35 12.01 -3.56 -11.43
N ASN A 36 10.83 -2.91 -11.45
CA ASN A 36 10.16 -2.46 -12.67
C ASN A 36 10.19 -0.92 -12.83
N PHE A 37 10.87 -0.19 -11.95
CA PHE A 37 10.76 1.27 -11.85
C PHE A 37 11.04 1.98 -13.18
N GLY A 38 12.08 1.55 -13.90
CA GLY A 38 12.45 2.18 -15.17
C GLY A 38 11.36 2.10 -16.24
N GLU A 39 10.67 0.97 -16.35
CA GLU A 39 9.52 0.78 -17.25
C GLU A 39 8.32 1.62 -16.79
N ILE A 40 8.02 1.58 -15.49
CA ILE A 40 6.89 2.27 -14.88
C ILE A 40 7.04 3.78 -15.06
N ALA A 41 8.23 4.33 -14.80
CA ALA A 41 8.51 5.75 -14.91
C ALA A 41 8.42 6.27 -16.35
N LYS A 42 8.82 5.48 -17.33
CA LYS A 42 8.65 5.84 -18.75
C LYS A 42 7.17 5.92 -19.14
N LYS A 43 6.35 4.98 -18.68
CA LYS A 43 4.92 4.87 -19.03
C LYS A 43 4.02 5.81 -18.21
N ASN A 44 4.39 6.10 -16.97
CA ASN A 44 3.59 6.82 -15.98
C ASN A 44 4.35 8.05 -15.43
N ASN A 45 5.07 8.77 -16.30
CA ASN A 45 5.85 9.93 -15.87
C ASN A 45 4.96 11.03 -15.27
N ASN A 46 5.43 11.63 -14.18
CA ASN A 46 4.75 12.69 -13.43
C ASN A 46 3.34 12.30 -13.00
N SER A 47 3.20 11.11 -12.44
CA SER A 47 1.91 10.61 -11.96
C SER A 47 2.06 9.78 -10.70
N PHE A 48 0.97 9.71 -9.92
CA PHE A 48 0.79 8.74 -8.87
C PHE A 48 0.37 7.41 -9.48
N VAL A 49 1.00 6.32 -9.03
CA VAL A 49 0.74 4.96 -9.47
C VAL A 49 0.36 4.14 -8.25
N ALA A 50 -0.79 3.48 -8.33
CA ALA A 50 -1.27 2.54 -7.34
C ALA A 50 -0.89 1.12 -7.74
N ILE A 51 -0.28 0.38 -6.82
CA ILE A 51 0.29 -0.95 -7.03
C ILE A 51 -0.29 -1.89 -6.00
N GLN A 52 -0.78 -3.02 -6.47
CA GLN A 52 -1.30 -4.08 -5.61
C GLN A 52 -0.99 -5.44 -6.23
N ASN A 53 -0.51 -6.38 -5.42
CA ASN A 53 -0.19 -7.73 -5.84
C ASN A 53 0.79 -7.80 -7.02
N GLY A 54 1.77 -6.89 -7.06
CA GLY A 54 2.79 -6.81 -8.10
C GLY A 54 2.28 -6.34 -9.46
N ASN A 55 1.23 -5.51 -9.50
CA ASN A 55 0.71 -4.91 -10.72
C ASN A 55 0.24 -3.48 -10.48
N ILE A 56 0.25 -2.65 -11.53
CA ILE A 56 -0.39 -1.33 -11.50
C ILE A 56 -1.90 -1.52 -11.63
N VAL A 57 -2.65 -1.05 -10.64
CA VAL A 57 -4.12 -1.13 -10.62
C VAL A 57 -4.79 0.17 -11.07
N SER A 58 -4.09 1.30 -10.96
CA SER A 58 -4.50 2.60 -11.46
C SER A 58 -3.31 3.57 -11.47
N SER A 59 -3.38 4.62 -12.28
CA SER A 59 -2.48 5.76 -12.22
C SER A 59 -3.20 7.06 -12.56
N ASN A 60 -2.79 8.15 -11.91
CA ASN A 60 -3.35 9.48 -12.16
C ASN A 60 -2.34 10.57 -11.82
N LYS A 61 -2.40 11.72 -12.49
CA LYS A 61 -1.55 12.87 -12.17
C LYS A 61 -1.89 13.53 -10.82
N SER A 62 -3.15 13.41 -10.39
CA SER A 62 -3.62 13.90 -9.10
C SER A 62 -3.81 12.74 -8.13
N LEU A 63 -3.33 12.93 -6.90
CA LEU A 63 -3.53 11.96 -5.83
C LEU A 63 -5.02 11.82 -5.49
N ASP A 64 -5.77 12.93 -5.43
CA ASP A 64 -7.20 12.90 -5.06
C ASP A 64 -8.02 12.09 -6.06
N TYR A 65 -7.80 12.33 -7.37
CA TYR A 65 -8.47 11.56 -8.42
C TYR A 65 -8.06 10.08 -8.40
N LEU A 66 -6.80 9.77 -8.10
CA LEU A 66 -6.37 8.38 -7.93
C LEU A 66 -7.11 7.71 -6.77
N LEU A 67 -7.20 8.37 -5.62
CA LEU A 67 -7.85 7.83 -4.43
C LEU A 67 -9.34 7.58 -4.68
N ASP A 68 -10.01 8.49 -5.37
CA ASP A 68 -11.42 8.29 -5.75
C ASP A 68 -11.59 7.18 -6.78
N GLU A 69 -10.69 7.05 -7.75
CA GLU A 69 -10.69 5.94 -8.70
C GLU A 69 -10.51 4.59 -7.99
N LEU A 70 -9.61 4.48 -7.00
CA LEU A 70 -9.43 3.27 -6.21
C LEU A 70 -10.70 2.91 -5.42
N LYS A 71 -11.34 3.91 -4.78
CA LYS A 71 -12.62 3.71 -4.07
C LYS A 71 -13.71 3.19 -5.00
N THR A 72 -13.86 3.79 -6.19
CA THR A 72 -14.88 3.35 -7.16
C THR A 72 -14.61 1.94 -7.70
N LYS A 73 -13.34 1.52 -7.76
CA LYS A 73 -12.92 0.15 -8.09
C LYS A 73 -13.05 -0.84 -6.93
N GLY A 74 -13.47 -0.40 -5.74
CA GLY A 74 -13.52 -1.24 -4.55
C GLY A 74 -12.15 -1.64 -4.00
N ILE A 75 -11.10 -0.90 -4.37
CA ILE A 75 -9.72 -1.13 -3.92
C ILE A 75 -9.46 -0.21 -2.73
N ASP A 76 -9.07 -0.80 -1.60
CA ASP A 76 -8.73 -0.08 -0.38
C ASP A 76 -7.37 0.64 -0.53
N PRO A 77 -7.33 1.99 -0.54
CA PRO A 77 -6.08 2.72 -0.67
C PRO A 77 -5.11 2.46 0.49
N VAL A 78 -5.60 2.14 1.70
CA VAL A 78 -4.78 1.87 2.88
C VAL A 78 -3.94 0.59 2.69
N LYS A 79 -4.42 -0.35 1.87
CA LYS A 79 -3.76 -1.62 1.58
C LYS A 79 -3.03 -1.64 0.24
N THR A 80 -2.90 -0.47 -0.39
CA THR A 80 -2.37 -0.33 -1.74
C THR A 80 -1.09 0.51 -1.71
N LEU A 81 -0.04 0.05 -2.36
CA LEU A 81 1.19 0.82 -2.47
C LEU A 81 0.98 1.96 -3.47
N ILE A 82 1.00 3.20 -3.01
CA ILE A 82 0.91 4.39 -3.88
C ILE A 82 2.28 5.06 -3.95
N LYS A 83 2.78 5.30 -5.17
CA LYS A 83 4.06 5.97 -5.42
C LYS A 83 3.89 7.07 -6.46
N TYR A 84 4.45 8.24 -6.19
CA TYR A 84 4.66 9.24 -7.22
C TYR A 84 5.89 8.85 -8.05
N VAL A 85 5.75 8.87 -9.36
CA VAL A 85 6.78 8.41 -10.29
C VAL A 85 7.12 9.56 -11.25
N THR A 86 8.41 9.84 -11.37
CA THR A 86 8.94 10.82 -12.31
C THR A 86 10.28 10.33 -12.87
N THR A 87 10.54 10.67 -14.13
CA THR A 87 11.86 10.50 -14.75
C THR A 87 12.80 11.67 -14.46
N SER A 88 12.28 12.76 -13.87
CA SER A 88 13.09 13.92 -13.52
C SER A 88 13.74 13.73 -12.17
N ILE A 89 15.07 13.87 -12.11
CA ILE A 89 15.78 13.98 -10.83
C ILE A 89 15.50 15.39 -10.32
N VAL A 90 14.61 15.54 -9.34
CA VAL A 90 14.50 16.79 -8.59
C VAL A 90 15.65 16.82 -7.59
N VAL A 91 16.74 17.50 -7.93
CA VAL A 91 17.74 17.89 -6.95
C VAL A 91 17.18 19.12 -6.23
N LEU A 92 16.73 18.94 -4.99
CA LEU A 92 16.43 20.06 -4.11
C LEU A 92 17.77 20.66 -3.66
N HIS A 93 18.04 21.90 -4.07
CA HIS A 93 19.14 22.73 -3.57
C HIS A 93 18.71 23.50 -2.33
#